data_AF-A0A7W1LUJ6-F1
#
_entry.id   AF-A0A7W1LUJ6-F1
#
_cell.length_a   1.000
_cell.length_b   1.000
_cell.length_c   1.000
_cell.angle_alpha   90.00
_cell.angle_beta   90.00
_cell.angle_gamma   90.00
#
_symmetry.space_group_name_H-M   'P 1'
#
loop_
_entity.id
_entity.type
_entity.pdbx_description
1 polymer ?
#
loop_
_entity_poly.entity_id
_entity_poly.type
_entity_poly.pdbx_seq_one_letter_code
_entity_poly.pdbx_strand_id
1 'polypeptide(L)'
;MRRTYARLAASLITVVVVAGACADEEEGGDTGATTAEGSTAEGTGTTAAAGSATTTAGGGGAGGGGRLDAVKEADELTCGSRSDLPGFAETNADGEFEGFDVDFCRAMAAGLLGDAEKATLVDVSTDDRLIALAAGDFDVLTRNTTLTASRDGAEGAMFLQPNYYDGQRMMVAADADISTLEDMDGATICVA
;
A
#
# COMPACT_ATOMS: atom_id res chain seq x y z
N MET A 1 -71.30 21.24 -15.41
CA MET A 1 -70.98 20.21 -16.42
C MET A 1 -69.86 19.35 -15.83
N ARG A 2 -70.14 18.36 -14.95
CA ARG A 2 -70.39 16.94 -15.25
C ARG A 2 -69.44 16.34 -16.31
N ARG A 3 -68.71 15.30 -15.85
CA ARG A 3 -68.29 14.08 -16.58
C ARG A 3 -67.03 14.19 -17.46
N THR A 4 -66.03 13.31 -17.45
CA THR A 4 -65.69 12.08 -16.69
C THR A 4 -64.41 11.45 -17.32
N TYR A 5 -63.79 10.50 -16.60
CA TYR A 5 -62.92 9.38 -17.04
C TYR A 5 -61.44 9.70 -17.35
N ALA A 6 -60.46 9.33 -16.53
CA ALA A 6 -60.05 7.97 -16.08
C ALA A 6 -59.29 7.16 -17.14
N ARG A 7 -57.95 7.12 -17.04
CA ARG A 7 -56.98 6.04 -17.34
C ARG A 7 -55.69 6.43 -16.59
N LEU A 8 -55.22 5.87 -15.48
CA LEU A 8 -55.05 4.49 -15.01
C LEU A 8 -54.18 3.63 -15.95
N ALA A 9 -52.87 3.61 -15.68
CA ALA A 9 -51.91 2.52 -15.88
C ALA A 9 -50.53 3.03 -15.37
N ALA A 10 -50.19 2.93 -14.09
CA ALA A 10 -49.59 1.73 -13.47
C ALA A 10 -48.46 1.14 -14.35
N SER A 11 -47.29 1.78 -14.35
CA SER A 11 -46.06 1.16 -14.86
C SER A 11 -45.58 0.13 -13.83
N LEU A 12 -45.81 -1.14 -14.14
CA LEU A 12 -45.25 -2.30 -13.45
C LEU A 12 -43.73 -2.33 -13.68
N ILE A 13 -42.96 -2.19 -12.60
CA ILE A 13 -41.56 -2.61 -12.54
C ILE A 13 -41.58 -4.13 -12.39
N THR A 14 -41.23 -4.85 -13.45
CA THR A 14 -40.97 -6.29 -13.38
C THR A 14 -39.52 -6.49 -12.98
N VAL A 15 -39.30 -6.77 -11.69
CA VAL A 15 -38.03 -7.35 -11.21
C VAL A 15 -38.08 -8.84 -11.57
N VAL A 16 -37.34 -9.25 -12.60
CA VAL A 16 -37.11 -10.67 -12.88
C VAL A 16 -35.95 -11.13 -12.02
N VAL A 17 -36.27 -11.87 -10.95
CA VAL A 17 -35.30 -12.66 -10.19
C VAL A 17 -35.10 -13.97 -10.94
N VAL A 18 -33.91 -14.18 -11.53
CA VAL A 18 -33.49 -15.51 -12.00
C VAL A 18 -32.52 -16.07 -10.98
N ALA A 19 -33.03 -16.94 -10.12
CA ALA A 19 -32.25 -17.94 -9.41
C ALA A 19 -32.50 -19.28 -10.11
N GLY A 20 -31.43 -19.89 -10.63
CA GLY A 20 -31.48 -21.17 -11.31
C GLY A 20 -30.08 -21.75 -11.40
N ALA A 21 -29.73 -22.55 -10.39
CA ALA A 21 -28.65 -23.52 -10.47
C ALA A 21 -29.07 -24.65 -11.44
N CYS A 22 -28.12 -25.13 -12.25
CA CYS A 22 -27.81 -26.55 -12.49
C CYS A 22 -26.68 -26.65 -13.54
N ALA A 23 -25.82 -27.64 -13.32
CA ALA A 23 -24.68 -28.10 -14.13
C ALA A 23 -25.12 -28.58 -15.54
N ASP A 24 -24.30 -28.88 -16.54
CA ASP A 24 -22.95 -29.48 -16.61
C ASP A 24 -22.28 -29.11 -17.96
N GLU A 25 -20.94 -29.10 -17.93
CA GLU A 25 -19.95 -29.57 -18.93
C GLU A 25 -20.15 -29.34 -20.44
N GLU A 26 -19.18 -28.67 -21.10
CA GLU A 26 -18.22 -29.33 -22.02
C GLU A 26 -17.03 -28.41 -22.37
N GLU A 27 -15.84 -29.00 -22.17
CA GLU A 27 -14.52 -28.88 -22.83
C GLU A 27 -14.00 -27.57 -23.46
N GLY A 28 -12.78 -27.20 -23.04
CA GLY A 28 -11.92 -26.25 -23.74
C GLY A 28 -10.65 -25.93 -22.95
N GLY A 29 -9.73 -26.89 -22.84
CA GLY A 29 -8.42 -26.68 -22.24
C GLY A 29 -7.43 -25.99 -23.18
N ASP A 30 -6.62 -25.08 -22.64
CA ASP A 30 -5.25 -24.83 -23.09
C ASP A 30 -4.43 -24.27 -21.92
N THR A 31 -3.62 -25.14 -21.31
CA THR A 31 -2.63 -24.82 -20.30
C THR A 31 -1.26 -24.68 -20.98
N GLY A 32 -0.90 -23.45 -21.33
CA GLY A 32 0.45 -23.09 -21.76
C GLY A 32 1.43 -22.96 -20.60
N ALA A 33 1.83 -24.09 -20.00
CA ALA A 33 3.01 -24.19 -19.15
C ALA A 33 4.24 -24.44 -20.04
N THR A 34 5.24 -23.54 -19.97
CA THR A 34 6.54 -23.76 -20.62
C THR A 34 7.46 -24.48 -19.64
N THR A 35 7.77 -25.74 -19.98
CA THR A 35 8.75 -26.57 -19.28
C THR A 35 10.12 -26.32 -19.85
N ALA A 36 11.07 -25.99 -18.98
CA ALA A 36 12.50 -25.93 -19.28
C ALA A 36 13.06 -27.34 -19.49
N GLU A 37 13.83 -27.51 -20.57
CA GLU A 37 14.58 -28.73 -20.88
C GLU A 37 15.81 -28.87 -19.99
N GLY A 38 16.01 -30.07 -19.45
CA GLY A 38 17.22 -30.45 -18.72
C GLY A 38 18.33 -30.91 -19.66
N SER A 39 19.58 -30.62 -19.26
CA SER A 39 20.77 -31.28 -19.78
C SER A 39 21.56 -31.86 -18.61
N THR A 40 21.72 -33.18 -18.63
CA THR A 40 22.57 -33.97 -17.72
C THR A 40 24.05 -33.85 -18.09
N ALA A 41 24.91 -33.74 -17.08
CA ALA A 41 26.31 -34.16 -17.15
C ALA A 41 26.75 -34.68 -15.77
N GLU A 42 27.26 -35.91 -15.75
CA GLU A 42 27.86 -36.61 -14.61
C GLU A 42 29.21 -36.00 -14.21
N GLY A 43 29.59 -36.14 -12.92
CA GLY A 43 31.01 -36.04 -12.53
C GLY A 43 31.34 -35.71 -11.07
N THR A 44 31.47 -36.76 -10.25
CA THR A 44 32.43 -36.91 -9.13
C THR A 44 32.32 -36.03 -7.86
N GLY A 45 31.70 -36.62 -6.84
CA GLY A 45 32.28 -36.93 -5.51
C GLY A 45 32.93 -35.82 -4.67
N THR A 46 32.31 -35.50 -3.53
CA THR A 46 32.94 -35.50 -2.19
C THR A 46 31.86 -35.32 -1.11
N THR A 47 31.90 -36.16 -0.09
CA THR A 47 31.07 -36.16 1.11
C THR A 47 31.28 -34.92 1.99
N ALA A 48 30.19 -34.25 2.38
CA ALA A 48 30.12 -33.48 3.62
C ALA A 48 28.67 -33.45 4.14
N ALA A 49 28.47 -33.99 5.33
CA ALA A 49 27.22 -33.91 6.08
C ALA A 49 27.13 -32.56 6.80
N ALA A 50 25.97 -31.90 6.80
CA ALA A 50 25.40 -31.17 7.95
C ALA A 50 24.17 -30.34 7.55
N GLY A 51 23.10 -30.48 8.35
CA GLY A 51 22.18 -29.38 8.66
C GLY A 51 21.04 -29.12 7.66
N SER A 52 19.95 -29.87 7.78
CA SER A 52 18.65 -29.41 7.29
C SER A 52 18.21 -28.22 8.15
N ALA A 53 18.50 -27.00 7.71
CA ALA A 53 17.97 -25.78 8.31
C ALA A 53 16.52 -25.62 7.84
N THR A 54 15.59 -26.13 8.66
CA THR A 54 14.19 -25.73 8.58
C THR A 54 14.12 -24.26 8.95
N THR A 55 14.05 -23.38 7.95
CA THR A 55 13.68 -21.98 8.17
C THR A 55 12.20 -21.98 8.53
N THR A 56 11.91 -22.00 9.82
CA THR A 56 10.58 -21.69 10.33
C THR A 56 10.31 -20.23 9.98
N ALA A 57 9.53 -20.01 8.93
CA ALA A 57 8.82 -18.75 8.75
C ALA A 57 7.93 -18.57 9.99
N GLY A 58 8.39 -17.73 10.91
CA GLY A 58 7.61 -17.30 12.05
C GLY A 58 6.49 -16.42 11.54
N GLY A 59 5.39 -17.04 11.10
CA GLY A 59 4.11 -16.35 11.01
C GLY A 59 3.77 -15.86 12.41
N GLY A 60 3.96 -14.55 12.63
CA GLY A 60 3.50 -13.85 13.83
C GLY A 60 2.00 -14.00 13.92
N GLY A 61 1.56 -15.06 14.59
CA GLY A 61 0.16 -15.27 14.93
C GLY A 61 -0.32 -14.09 15.74
N ALA A 62 -1.53 -13.61 15.41
CA ALA A 62 -2.28 -12.63 16.17
C ALA A 62 -2.51 -13.12 17.61
N GLY A 63 -1.51 -12.94 18.47
CA GLY A 63 -1.55 -13.26 19.89
C GLY A 63 -2.03 -12.04 20.66
N GLY A 64 -3.33 -11.89 20.85
CA GLY A 64 -4.00 -11.20 21.97
C GLY A 64 -3.70 -9.73 22.32
N GLY A 65 -2.58 -9.15 21.86
CA GLY A 65 -2.17 -7.77 22.07
C GLY A 65 -2.29 -6.96 20.79
N GLY A 66 -2.66 -5.69 20.92
CA GLY A 66 -2.74 -4.78 19.77
C GLY A 66 -1.35 -4.44 19.21
N ARG A 67 -1.30 -3.74 18.08
CA ARG A 67 -0.03 -3.25 17.49
C ARG A 67 0.86 -2.52 18.52
N LEU A 68 0.25 -1.77 19.43
CA LEU A 68 0.96 -1.08 20.51
C LEU A 68 1.67 -2.03 21.49
N ASP A 69 1.06 -3.18 21.81
CA ASP A 69 1.67 -4.15 22.72
C ASP A 69 2.89 -4.79 22.08
N ALA A 70 2.81 -5.10 20.77
CA ALA A 70 3.95 -5.60 19.99
C ALA A 70 5.11 -4.59 19.96
N VAL A 71 4.84 -3.31 19.69
CA VAL A 71 5.85 -2.23 19.72
C VAL A 71 6.51 -2.11 21.10
N LYS A 72 5.72 -2.19 22.18
CA LYS A 72 6.24 -2.13 23.56
C LYS A 72 7.06 -3.36 23.95
N GLU A 73 6.68 -4.53 23.48
CA GLU A 73 7.41 -5.77 23.73
C GLU A 73 8.73 -5.81 22.94
N ALA A 74 8.72 -5.33 21.69
CA ALA A 74 9.91 -5.18 20.86
C ALA A 74 10.86 -4.09 21.37
N ASP A 75 10.33 -3.12 22.13
CA ASP A 75 11.04 -1.92 22.58
C ASP A 75 11.60 -1.07 21.42
N GLU A 76 10.90 -1.12 20.28
CA GLU A 76 11.24 -0.43 19.02
C GLU A 76 9.95 -0.10 18.26
N LEU A 77 9.92 1.07 17.61
CA LEU A 77 8.87 1.48 16.68
C LEU A 77 9.45 1.49 15.26
N THR A 78 8.94 0.61 14.40
CA THR A 78 9.32 0.59 12.99
C THR A 78 8.34 1.43 12.17
N CYS A 79 8.81 2.48 11.50
CA CYS A 79 7.97 3.28 10.61
C CYS A 79 8.35 3.08 9.14
N GLY A 80 7.36 2.79 8.30
CA GLY A 80 7.52 2.88 6.85
C GLY A 80 7.58 4.33 6.42
N SER A 81 8.54 4.69 5.58
CA SER A 81 8.76 6.06 5.11
C SER A 81 9.34 6.09 3.68
N ARG A 82 10.00 7.19 3.31
CA ARG A 82 10.71 7.36 2.04
C ARG A 82 12.10 7.93 2.22
N SER A 83 12.92 7.80 1.21
CA SER A 83 14.31 8.30 1.19
C SER A 83 14.55 9.44 0.19
N ASP A 84 13.51 9.89 -0.52
CA ASP A 84 13.63 10.67 -1.76
C ASP A 84 12.72 11.92 -1.82
N LEU A 85 12.24 12.45 -0.68
CA LEU A 85 11.41 13.66 -0.64
C LEU A 85 12.00 14.73 0.28
N PRO A 86 12.70 15.74 -0.29
CA PRO A 86 13.35 16.76 0.50
C PRO A 86 12.44 17.50 1.47
N GLY A 87 12.91 17.69 2.70
CA GLY A 87 12.18 18.34 3.80
C GLY A 87 11.11 17.46 4.48
N PHE A 88 10.70 16.33 3.89
CA PHE A 88 9.78 15.38 4.50
C PHE A 88 10.49 14.13 4.97
N ALA A 89 11.13 13.40 4.05
CA ALA A 89 11.99 12.28 4.38
C ALA A 89 12.97 12.06 3.24
N GLU A 90 14.24 12.29 3.54
CA GLU A 90 15.35 12.07 2.63
C GLU A 90 16.52 11.41 3.33
N THR A 91 17.35 10.72 2.58
CA THR A 91 18.63 10.20 3.09
C THR A 91 19.71 11.26 2.87
N ASN A 92 20.34 11.69 3.97
CA ASN A 92 21.41 12.68 3.91
C ASN A 92 22.74 12.06 3.43
N ALA A 93 23.77 12.90 3.33
CA ALA A 93 25.09 12.48 2.83
C ALA A 93 25.77 11.41 3.69
N ASP A 94 25.40 11.31 4.97
CA ASP A 94 25.92 10.33 5.92
C ASP A 94 25.12 9.02 5.88
N GLY A 95 24.06 8.93 5.07
CA GLY A 95 23.21 7.76 4.94
C GLY A 95 22.07 7.69 5.96
N GLU A 96 21.83 8.78 6.70
CA GLU A 96 20.80 8.84 7.73
C GLU A 96 19.50 9.43 7.18
N PHE A 97 18.37 8.95 7.67
CA PHE A 97 17.07 9.56 7.38
C PHE A 97 16.91 10.88 8.14
N GLU A 98 16.46 11.91 7.45
CA GLU A 98 16.10 13.22 8.02
C GLU A 98 14.85 13.81 7.36
N GLY A 99 14.20 14.74 8.06
CA GLY A 99 13.01 15.45 7.59
C GLY A 99 11.78 15.31 8.49
N PHE A 100 10.70 15.99 8.12
CA PHE A 100 9.48 16.06 8.90
C PHE A 100 8.87 14.70 9.27
N ASP A 101 8.71 13.77 8.32
CA ASP A 101 8.11 12.46 8.54
C ASP A 101 9.00 11.57 9.44
N VAL A 102 10.32 11.73 9.32
CA VAL A 102 11.33 11.05 10.15
C VAL A 102 11.23 11.54 11.60
N ASP A 103 11.20 12.86 11.80
CA ASP A 103 11.05 13.47 13.11
C ASP A 103 9.69 13.14 13.75
N PHE A 104 8.65 13.00 12.92
CA PHE A 104 7.33 12.56 13.40
C PHE A 104 7.37 11.10 13.90
N CYS A 105 8.07 10.20 13.21
CA CYS A 105 8.30 8.83 13.70
C CYS A 105 9.08 8.82 15.03
N ARG A 106 10.18 9.59 15.13
CA ARG A 106 10.96 9.75 16.36
C ARG A 106 10.13 10.31 17.52
N ALA A 107 9.25 11.28 17.25
CA ALA A 107 8.34 11.83 18.24
C ALA A 107 7.33 10.79 18.76
N MET A 108 6.83 9.92 17.87
CA MET A 108 5.99 8.78 18.28
C MET A 108 6.76 7.79 19.13
N ALA A 109 7.98 7.41 18.76
CA ALA A 109 8.82 6.52 19.56
C ALA A 109 9.08 7.10 20.96
N ALA A 110 9.43 8.39 21.04
CA ALA A 110 9.59 9.08 22.32
C ALA A 110 8.31 9.04 23.18
N GLY A 111 7.14 9.24 22.56
CA GLY A 111 5.86 9.20 23.26
C GLY A 111 5.41 7.80 23.71
N LEU A 112 5.73 6.76 22.93
CA LEU A 112 5.30 5.39 23.19
C LEU A 112 6.28 4.59 24.05
N LEU A 113 7.58 4.80 23.86
CA LEU A 113 8.69 4.01 24.41
C LEU A 113 9.60 4.82 25.33
N GLY A 114 9.40 6.15 25.42
CA GLY A 114 10.18 7.04 26.27
C GLY A 114 11.54 7.44 25.70
N ASP A 115 11.86 7.04 24.46
CA ASP A 115 13.12 7.34 23.78
C ASP A 115 12.89 7.52 22.28
N ALA A 116 13.37 8.63 21.73
CA ALA A 116 13.25 8.96 20.31
C ALA A 116 14.14 8.05 19.43
N GLU A 117 15.24 7.55 19.99
CA GLU A 117 16.21 6.70 19.28
C GLU A 117 15.71 5.27 19.07
N LYS A 118 14.53 4.93 19.61
CA LYS A 118 13.84 3.65 19.37
C LYS A 118 12.98 3.66 18.10
N ALA A 119 13.15 4.67 17.24
CA ALA A 119 12.51 4.75 15.94
C ALA A 119 13.43 4.18 14.85
N THR A 120 12.94 3.19 14.11
CA THR A 120 13.61 2.63 12.93
C THR A 120 12.79 2.94 11.69
N LEU A 121 13.45 3.43 10.63
CA LEU A 121 12.79 3.79 9.38
C LEU A 121 13.05 2.74 8.31
N VAL A 122 12.00 2.38 7.56
CA VAL A 122 12.06 1.48 6.41
C VAL A 122 11.63 2.25 5.16
N ASP A 123 12.50 2.32 4.17
CA ASP A 123 12.14 2.90 2.87
C ASP A 123 11.18 1.97 2.13
N VAL A 124 10.05 2.52 1.68
CA VAL A 124 9.02 1.78 0.95
C VAL A 124 8.53 2.61 -0.23
N SER A 125 8.27 1.95 -1.36
CA SER A 125 7.79 2.61 -2.58
C SER A 125 6.37 3.18 -2.38
N THR A 126 6.01 4.15 -3.23
CA THR A 126 4.64 4.69 -3.25
C THR A 126 3.61 3.60 -3.52
N ASP A 127 3.89 2.65 -4.41
CA ASP A 127 2.94 1.62 -4.83
C ASP A 127 2.77 0.51 -3.78
N ASP A 128 3.83 0.16 -3.06
CA ASP A 128 3.83 -0.98 -2.14
C ASP A 128 3.43 -0.62 -0.71
N ARG A 129 3.49 0.66 -0.32
CA ARG A 129 3.40 1.09 1.09
C ARG A 129 2.17 0.60 1.85
N LEU A 130 1.00 0.52 1.22
CA LEU A 130 -0.22 0.08 1.90
C LEU A 130 -0.29 -1.45 2.00
N ILE A 131 0.26 -2.15 1.00
CA ILE A 131 0.38 -3.61 1.02
C ILE A 131 1.38 -4.03 2.11
N ALA A 132 2.54 -3.38 2.17
CA ALA A 132 3.56 -3.61 3.19
C ALA A 132 3.06 -3.29 4.60
N LEU A 133 2.30 -2.18 4.76
CA LEU A 133 1.65 -1.85 6.04
C LEU A 133 0.66 -2.94 6.48
N ALA A 134 -0.17 -3.44 5.55
CA ALA A 134 -1.13 -4.49 5.82
C ALA A 134 -0.46 -5.84 6.12
N ALA A 135 0.70 -6.11 5.49
CA ALA A 135 1.52 -7.28 5.77
C ALA A 135 2.21 -7.21 7.15
N GLY A 136 2.36 -6.01 7.71
CA GLY A 136 3.01 -5.78 8.99
C GLY A 136 4.53 -5.65 8.88
N ASP A 137 5.05 -5.28 7.71
CA ASP A 137 6.47 -5.03 7.48
C ASP A 137 7.00 -3.85 8.32
N PHE A 138 6.10 -2.99 8.80
CA PHE A 138 6.34 -1.91 9.75
C PHE A 138 5.08 -1.61 10.58
N ASP A 139 5.27 -0.90 11.69
CA ASP A 139 4.23 -0.66 12.69
C ASP A 139 3.27 0.46 12.28
N VAL A 140 3.80 1.50 11.62
CA VAL A 140 3.07 2.68 11.18
C VAL A 140 3.68 3.24 9.90
N LEU A 141 2.88 3.88 9.05
CA LEU A 141 3.35 4.56 7.85
C LEU A 141 3.49 6.07 8.14
N THR A 142 4.71 6.57 8.24
CA THR A 142 5.04 8.01 8.36
C THR A 142 5.60 8.50 7.03
N ARG A 143 4.68 8.96 6.19
CA ARG A 143 4.96 9.36 4.80
C ARG A 143 3.92 10.40 4.39
N ASN A 144 4.15 11.11 3.29
CA ASN A 144 3.19 12.04 2.66
C ASN A 144 1.96 11.33 2.01
N THR A 145 1.28 10.47 2.76
CA THR A 145 0.11 9.70 2.31
C THR A 145 -1.17 10.48 2.61
N THR A 146 -1.76 11.10 1.58
CA THR A 146 -3.05 11.80 1.70
C THR A 146 -4.16 10.87 2.20
N LEU A 147 -4.92 11.31 3.20
CA LEU A 147 -6.15 10.66 3.63
C LEU A 147 -7.23 10.85 2.57
N THR A 148 -7.73 9.75 1.99
CA THR A 148 -8.84 9.74 1.03
C THR A 148 -9.88 8.69 1.43
N ALA A 149 -11.12 8.84 0.97
CA ALA A 149 -12.18 7.87 1.23
C ALA A 149 -11.88 6.49 0.61
N SER A 150 -11.15 6.43 -0.52
CA SER A 150 -10.73 5.15 -1.11
C SER A 150 -9.71 4.43 -0.25
N ARG A 151 -8.75 5.17 0.30
CA ARG A 151 -7.68 4.63 1.15
C ARG A 151 -8.23 4.10 2.47
N ASP A 152 -9.10 4.89 3.12
CA ASP A 152 -9.75 4.53 4.39
C ASP A 152 -10.76 3.38 4.23
N GLY A 153 -11.49 3.37 3.10
CA GLY A 153 -12.52 2.36 2.83
C GLY A 153 -11.98 1.11 2.14
N ALA A 154 -11.74 1.21 0.83
CA ALA A 154 -11.46 0.05 -0.02
C ALA A 154 -10.05 -0.51 0.15
N GLU A 155 -9.06 0.36 0.40
CA GLU A 155 -7.67 -0.05 0.59
C GLU A 155 -7.37 -0.41 2.06
N GLY A 156 -8.32 -0.16 2.98
CA GLY A 156 -8.28 -0.61 4.37
C GLY A 156 -7.24 0.08 5.26
N ALA A 157 -6.69 1.22 4.84
CA ALA A 157 -5.70 1.96 5.60
C ALA A 157 -6.38 2.79 6.71
N MET A 158 -5.98 2.59 7.96
CA MET A 158 -6.45 3.42 9.07
C MET A 158 -5.58 4.65 9.24
N PHE A 159 -6.18 5.84 9.18
CA PHE A 159 -5.48 7.11 9.37
C PHE A 159 -5.70 7.70 10.76
N LEU A 160 -4.68 8.41 11.25
CA LEU A 160 -4.79 9.29 12.41
C LEU A 160 -5.20 10.70 11.98
N GLN A 161 -5.13 11.67 12.91
CA GLN A 161 -5.37 13.07 12.56
C GLN A 161 -4.35 13.56 11.52
N PRO A 162 -4.76 14.43 10.58
CA PRO A 162 -3.84 15.08 9.67
C PRO A 162 -2.73 15.84 10.42
N ASN A 163 -1.47 15.51 10.12
CA ASN A 163 -0.29 16.19 10.67
C ASN A 163 0.26 17.26 9.72
N TYR A 164 -0.15 17.24 8.45
CA TYR A 164 0.25 18.20 7.42
C TYR A 164 -0.90 18.41 6.40
N TYR A 165 -1.07 19.64 5.93
CA TYR A 165 -1.99 19.99 4.85
C TYR A 165 -1.18 20.51 3.66
N ASP A 166 -1.25 19.83 2.53
CA ASP A 166 -0.60 20.21 1.29
C ASP A 166 -1.62 20.69 0.24
N GLY A 167 -1.12 20.98 -0.97
CA GLY A 167 -1.96 21.28 -2.11
C GLY A 167 -1.25 20.90 -3.39
N GLN A 168 -1.96 20.18 -4.27
CA GLN A 168 -1.44 19.83 -5.59
C GLN A 168 -1.21 21.09 -6.42
N ARG A 169 -0.03 21.17 -7.04
CA ARG A 169 0.43 22.28 -7.89
C ARG A 169 1.26 21.72 -9.04
N MET A 170 1.43 22.53 -10.08
CA MET A 170 2.38 22.25 -11.16
C MET A 170 3.68 22.99 -10.87
N MET A 171 4.81 22.33 -11.10
CA MET A 171 6.12 22.96 -11.11
C MET A 171 6.58 23.04 -12.57
N VAL A 172 7.00 24.22 -13.00
CA VAL A 172 7.50 24.49 -14.35
C VAL A 172 8.84 25.19 -14.28
N ALA A 173 9.63 25.09 -15.35
CA ALA A 173 10.86 25.86 -15.45
C ALA A 173 10.54 27.36 -15.41
N ALA A 174 11.41 28.16 -14.78
CA ALA A 174 11.16 29.59 -14.60
C ALA A 174 11.10 30.37 -15.94
N ASP A 175 11.70 29.82 -16.99
CA ASP A 175 11.71 30.35 -18.35
C ASP A 175 10.67 29.67 -19.27
N ALA A 176 9.81 28.80 -18.74
CA ALA A 176 8.68 28.25 -19.49
C ALA A 176 7.57 29.30 -19.62
N ASP A 177 7.00 29.44 -20.81
CA ASP A 177 5.81 30.28 -21.08
C ASP A 177 4.53 29.54 -20.66
N ILE A 178 4.48 29.07 -19.40
CA ILE A 178 3.37 28.32 -18.82
C ILE A 178 2.95 29.01 -17.53
N SER A 179 1.74 29.55 -17.51
CA SER A 179 1.19 30.31 -16.38
C SER A 179 -0.14 29.75 -15.88
N THR A 180 -0.83 28.99 -16.74
CA THR A 180 -2.13 28.36 -16.48
C THR A 180 -2.06 26.86 -16.76
N LEU A 181 -3.09 26.10 -16.36
CA LEU A 181 -3.17 24.68 -16.69
C LEU A 181 -3.43 24.47 -18.18
N GLU A 182 -4.14 25.41 -18.82
CA GLU A 182 -4.43 25.40 -20.25
C GLU A 182 -3.17 25.53 -21.11
N ASP A 183 -2.17 26.28 -20.63
CA ASP A 183 -0.86 26.41 -21.30
C ASP A 183 -0.09 25.07 -21.36
N MET A 184 -0.53 24.06 -20.59
CA MET A 184 0.07 22.72 -20.55
C MET A 184 -0.59 21.74 -21.54
N ASP A 185 -1.50 22.20 -22.41
CA ASP A 185 -2.12 21.34 -23.41
C ASP A 185 -1.06 20.69 -24.33
N GLY A 186 -1.13 19.38 -24.48
CA GLY A 186 -0.13 18.59 -25.23
C GLY A 186 1.24 18.43 -24.56
N ALA A 187 1.46 18.98 -23.36
CA ALA A 187 2.71 18.78 -22.61
C ALA A 187 2.83 17.35 -22.07
N THR A 188 4.08 16.87 -21.96
CA THR A 188 4.37 15.64 -21.21
C THR A 188 4.48 15.98 -19.73
N ILE A 189 3.64 15.36 -18.90
CA ILE A 189 3.57 15.63 -17.46
C ILE A 189 4.18 14.48 -16.68
N CYS A 190 5.19 14.77 -15.88
CA CYS A 190 5.67 13.85 -14.85
C CYS A 190 4.79 13.96 -13.61
N VAL A 191 4.47 12.82 -13.00
CA VAL A 191 3.73 12.72 -11.74
C VAL A 191 4.60 11.98 -10.74
N ALA A 192 4.65 12.48 -9.51
CA ALA A 192 5.45 11.95 -8.40
C ALA A 192 4.64 11.01 -7.50
#